data_AF-A0A1A8H3H9-F1
#
_entry.id   AF-A0A1A8H3H9-F1
#
_cell.length_a   1.000
_cell.length_b   1.000
_cell.length_c   1.000
_cell.angle_alpha   90.00
_cell.angle_beta   90.00
_cell.angle_gamma   90.00
#
_symmetry.space_group_name_H-M   'P 1'
#
loop_
_entity.id
_entity.type
_entity.pdbx_description
1 polymer ?
#
loop_
_entity_poly.entity_id
_entity_poly.type
_entity_poly.pdbx_seq_one_letter_code
_entity_poly.pdbx_strand_id
1 'polypeptide(L)'
;PTSDQGGVIFAITDSSREVINVGVRLAAVQGGNQDVIFYYNYLGKKNSHEAARFPIPSMTNTWNRFAIAVQDDKVMFYLGCEGEPQVMRMERSADKLQL
;
A
#
# COMPACT_ATOMS: atom_id res chain seq x y z
N PRO A 1 -1.45 13.35 7.49
CA PRO A 1 -2.50 13.93 6.61
C PRO A 1 -3.23 15.05 7.36
N THR A 2 -3.68 16.11 6.70
CA THR A 2 -4.43 17.21 7.35
C THR A 2 -5.95 17.02 7.26
N SER A 3 -6.41 15.92 6.68
CA SER A 3 -7.83 15.56 6.57
C SER A 3 -8.04 14.05 6.61
N ASP A 4 -9.28 13.65 6.88
CA ASP A 4 -9.73 12.25 6.94
C ASP A 4 -9.98 11.62 5.56
N GLN A 5 -9.72 12.32 4.46
CA GLN A 5 -10.00 11.82 3.10
C GLN A 5 -8.99 10.76 2.63
N GLY A 6 -7.86 10.63 3.32
CA GLY A 6 -6.75 9.80 2.86
C GLY A 6 -6.09 10.38 1.61
N GLY A 7 -5.44 9.52 0.82
CA GLY A 7 -4.77 9.93 -0.42
C GLY A 7 -3.65 8.99 -0.85
N VAL A 8 -3.21 9.10 -2.10
CA VAL A 8 -2.04 8.37 -2.62
C VAL A 8 -0.77 9.05 -2.12
N ILE A 9 0.13 8.29 -1.50
CA ILE A 9 1.42 8.77 -1.00
C ILE A 9 2.50 8.58 -2.06
N PHE A 10 2.44 7.45 -2.77
CA PHE A 10 3.39 7.08 -3.82
C PHE A 10 2.67 6.22 -4.85
N ALA A 11 2.96 6.42 -6.14
CA ALA A 11 2.50 5.55 -7.20
C ALA A 11 3.44 5.58 -8.40
N ILE A 12 3.72 4.41 -8.94
CA ILE A 12 4.16 4.20 -10.32
C ILE A 12 2.92 3.78 -11.09
N THR A 13 2.56 4.56 -12.10
CA THR A 13 1.38 4.31 -12.92
C THR A 13 1.75 3.84 -14.32
N ASP A 14 0.75 3.44 -15.08
CA ASP A 14 0.83 3.42 -16.53
C ASP A 14 0.97 4.83 -17.12
N SER A 15 1.09 4.90 -18.45
CA SER A 15 1.28 6.16 -19.18
C SER A 15 0.07 7.09 -19.14
N SER A 16 -1.16 6.55 -19.01
CA SER A 16 -2.37 7.35 -18.84
C SER A 16 -2.52 7.91 -17.42
N ARG A 17 -1.78 7.35 -16.44
CA ARG A 17 -1.87 7.66 -15.01
C ARG A 17 -3.19 7.23 -14.37
N GLU A 18 -3.84 6.24 -14.95
CA GLU A 18 -5.12 5.71 -14.46
C GLU A 18 -4.94 4.42 -13.65
N VAL A 19 -3.91 3.63 -13.99
CA VAL A 19 -3.65 2.34 -13.36
C VAL A 19 -2.36 2.40 -12.56
N ILE A 20 -2.44 2.06 -11.27
CA ILE A 20 -1.28 1.93 -10.39
C ILE A 20 -0.66 0.56 -10.62
N ASN A 21 0.59 0.55 -11.08
CA ASN A 21 1.43 -0.65 -11.19
C ASN A 21 2.03 -1.02 -9.84
N VAL A 22 2.56 -0.03 -9.11
CA VAL A 22 3.03 -0.17 -7.73
C VAL A 22 2.67 1.10 -6.98
N GLY A 23 2.10 1.01 -5.79
CA GLY A 23 1.77 2.23 -5.05
C GLY A 23 1.33 2.01 -3.61
N VAL A 24 1.19 3.12 -2.89
CA VAL A 24 0.76 3.17 -1.50
C VAL A 24 -0.28 4.26 -1.34
N ARG A 25 -1.42 3.92 -0.72
CA ARG A 25 -2.52 4.84 -0.45
C ARG A 25 -2.94 4.75 1.01
N LEU A 26 -3.35 5.87 1.59
CA LEU A 26 -4.18 5.93 2.78
C LEU A 26 -5.64 5.96 2.36
N ALA A 27 -6.43 5.01 2.86
CA ALA A 27 -7.88 5.09 2.75
C ALA A 27 -8.43 6.24 3.59
N ALA A 28 -9.68 6.63 3.34
CA ALA A 28 -10.36 7.58 4.19
C ALA A 28 -10.55 7.00 5.60
N VAL A 29 -10.54 7.87 6.60
CA VAL A 29 -10.75 7.48 7.99
C VAL A 29 -12.20 7.05 8.18
N GLN A 30 -12.41 5.89 8.79
CA GLN A 30 -13.71 5.35 9.18
C GLN A 30 -13.63 4.83 10.62
N GLY A 31 -14.49 5.33 11.50
CA GLY A 31 -14.55 4.88 12.89
C GLY A 31 -13.24 5.09 13.68
N GLY A 32 -12.46 6.13 13.35
CA GLY A 32 -11.17 6.42 13.99
C GLY A 32 -9.99 5.64 13.43
N ASN A 33 -10.22 4.75 12.46
CA ASN A 33 -9.20 3.94 11.81
C ASN A 33 -9.08 4.30 10.32
N GLN A 34 -7.98 3.92 9.69
CA GLN A 34 -7.80 3.99 8.24
C GLN A 34 -6.94 2.82 7.78
N ASP A 35 -6.98 2.53 6.49
CA ASP A 35 -6.16 1.49 5.89
C ASP A 35 -4.95 2.09 5.17
N VAL A 36 -3.78 1.46 5.35
CA VAL A 36 -2.66 1.60 4.41
C VAL A 36 -2.80 0.49 3.37
N ILE A 37 -2.99 0.88 2.12
CA ILE A 37 -3.23 -0.02 1.00
C ILE A 37 -2.00 -0.03 0.10
N PHE A 38 -1.42 -1.22 -0.09
CA PHE A 38 -0.36 -1.45 -1.06
C PHE A 38 -0.94 -1.98 -2.36
N TYR A 39 -0.64 -1.30 -3.46
CA TYR A 39 -1.04 -1.69 -4.81
C TYR A 39 0.12 -2.38 -5.51
N TYR A 40 -0.18 -3.50 -6.16
CA TYR A 40 0.75 -4.21 -7.04
C TYR A 40 -0.04 -4.84 -8.19
N ASN A 41 0.14 -4.32 -9.40
CA ASN A 41 -0.51 -4.83 -10.61
C ASN A 41 0.54 -5.46 -11.52
N TYR A 42 0.55 -6.79 -11.58
CA TYR A 42 1.52 -7.56 -12.35
C TYR A 42 0.94 -8.22 -13.61
N LEU A 43 -0.37 -8.11 -13.82
CA LEU A 43 -1.10 -8.88 -14.84
C LEU A 43 -1.60 -8.04 -16.02
N GLY A 44 -1.13 -6.79 -16.17
CA GLY A 44 -1.70 -5.87 -17.16
C GLY A 44 -3.20 -5.66 -16.97
N LYS A 45 -3.70 -5.82 -15.73
CA LYS A 45 -5.12 -5.59 -15.43
C LYS A 45 -5.43 -4.12 -15.70
N LYS A 46 -6.61 -3.87 -16.26
CA LYS A 46 -7.08 -2.52 -16.60
C LYS A 46 -7.38 -1.63 -15.38
N ASN A 47 -7.38 -2.19 -14.18
CA ASN A 47 -7.67 -1.48 -12.93
C ASN A 47 -6.53 -1.70 -11.93
N SER A 48 -6.28 -0.69 -11.10
CA SER A 48 -5.35 -0.78 -9.95
C SER A 48 -5.74 -1.93 -9.03
N HIS A 49 -4.78 -2.79 -8.67
CA HIS A 49 -5.01 -3.97 -7.84
C HIS A 49 -4.45 -3.81 -6.44
N GLU A 50 -5.31 -3.94 -5.42
CA GLU A 50 -4.91 -3.97 -4.01
C GLU A 50 -4.28 -5.32 -3.68
N ALA A 51 -3.00 -5.30 -3.32
CA ALA A 51 -2.23 -6.50 -3.01
C ALA A 51 -2.13 -6.75 -1.50
N ALA A 52 -2.19 -5.69 -0.68
CA ALA A 52 -2.26 -5.80 0.77
C ALA A 52 -2.96 -4.58 1.39
N ARG A 53 -3.57 -4.78 2.55
CA ARG A 53 -4.34 -3.78 3.29
C ARG A 53 -4.06 -3.91 4.79
N PHE A 54 -3.55 -2.85 5.40
CA PHE A 54 -3.17 -2.84 6.80
C PHE A 54 -4.03 -1.82 7.58
N PRO A 55 -4.91 -2.28 8.48
CA PRO A 55 -5.70 -1.39 9.31
C PRO A 55 -4.81 -0.76 10.38
N ILE A 56 -4.93 0.55 10.55
CA ILE A 56 -4.21 1.34 11.54
C ILE A 56 -5.12 2.40 12.18
N PRO A 57 -4.77 2.92 13.37
CA PRO A 57 -5.39 4.14 13.87
C PRO A 57 -5.24 5.31 12.89
N SER A 58 -6.18 6.25 12.93
CA SER A 58 -6.09 7.48 12.14
C SER A 58 -4.78 8.23 12.40
N MET A 59 -4.16 8.69 11.31
CA MET A 59 -2.95 9.52 11.31
C MET A 59 -3.28 10.99 10.99
N THR A 60 -4.56 11.38 11.02
CA THR A 60 -4.97 12.75 10.73
C THR A 60 -4.41 13.71 11.77
N ASN A 61 -3.87 14.83 11.31
CA ASN A 61 -3.24 15.90 12.10
C ASN A 61 -2.09 15.46 13.01
N THR A 62 -1.46 14.33 12.71
CA THR A 62 -0.31 13.82 13.46
C THR A 62 0.88 13.55 12.53
N TRP A 63 2.09 13.74 13.05
CA TRP A 63 3.31 13.28 12.38
C TRP A 63 3.45 11.78 12.60
N ASN A 64 3.55 11.03 11.50
CA ASN A 64 3.63 9.57 11.54
C ASN A 64 4.74 9.07 10.63
N ARG A 65 5.25 7.89 10.96
CA ARG A 65 6.24 7.17 10.17
C ARG A 65 5.80 5.72 10.04
N PHE A 66 5.85 5.20 8.82
CA PHE A 66 5.68 3.79 8.56
C PHE A 66 6.64 3.33 7.46
N ALA A 67 6.85 2.03 7.35
CA ALA A 67 7.58 1.42 6.25
C ALA A 67 6.77 0.25 5.68
N ILE A 68 6.90 0.06 4.37
CA ILE A 68 6.42 -1.12 3.66
C ILE A 68 7.64 -1.81 3.07
N ALA A 69 7.79 -3.09 3.36
CA ALA A 69 8.79 -3.95 2.77
C ALA A 69 8.09 -5.07 1.99
N VAL A 70 8.65 -5.42 0.83
CA VAL A 70 8.14 -6.51 0.00
C VAL A 70 9.24 -7.53 -0.16
N GLN A 71 8.95 -8.76 0.23
CA GLN A 71 9.87 -9.89 0.12
C GLN A 71 9.10 -11.12 -0.35
N ASP A 72 9.57 -11.75 -1.42
CA ASP A 72 8.90 -12.89 -2.07
C ASP A 72 7.42 -12.57 -2.38
N ASP A 73 6.49 -13.36 -1.83
CA ASP A 73 5.04 -13.23 -1.91
C ASP A 73 4.45 -12.47 -0.72
N LYS A 74 5.25 -11.73 0.05
CA LYS A 74 4.81 -11.05 1.28
C LYS A 74 5.01 -9.55 1.23
N VAL A 75 4.04 -8.85 1.81
CA VAL A 75 4.10 -7.43 2.14
C VAL A 75 4.12 -7.31 3.66
N MET A 76 5.11 -6.60 4.16
CA MET A 76 5.34 -6.35 5.58
C MET A 76 5.16 -4.86 5.86
N PHE A 77 4.30 -4.53 6.81
CA PHE A 77 4.01 -3.16 7.21
C PHE A 77 4.51 -2.91 8.64
N TYR A 78 5.32 -1.87 8.79
CA TYR A 78 5.89 -1.42 10.06
C TYR A 78 5.34 -0.05 10.40
N LEU A 79 4.74 0.10 11.58
CA LEU A 79 4.26 1.38 12.09
C LEU A 79 5.17 1.90 13.20
N GLY A 80 5.57 3.17 13.16
CA GLY A 80 6.27 3.82 14.26
C GLY A 80 7.68 3.32 14.57
N CYS A 81 8.27 2.44 13.73
CA CYS A 81 9.58 1.80 13.96
C CYS A 81 9.65 0.85 15.16
N GLU A 82 8.50 0.31 15.59
CA GLU A 82 8.42 -0.59 16.74
C GLU A 82 7.73 -1.91 16.37
N GLY A 83 8.15 -3.00 17.02
CA GLY A 83 7.45 -4.29 17.00
C GLY A 83 7.64 -5.15 15.75
N GLU A 84 6.90 -6.27 15.72
CA GLU A 84 6.80 -7.15 14.56
C GLU A 84 5.90 -6.51 13.48
N PRO A 85 6.22 -6.67 12.19
CA PRO A 85 5.39 -6.13 11.13
C PRO A 85 4.05 -6.87 11.03
N GLN A 86 3.03 -6.17 10.56
CA GLN A 86 1.87 -6.85 9.98
C GLN A 86 2.30 -7.47 8.65
N VAL A 87 2.02 -8.76 8.45
CA VAL A 87 2.43 -9.50 7.25
C VAL A 87 1.21 -9.99 6.49
N MET A 88 1.14 -9.66 5.20
CA MET A 88 0.13 -10.20 4.29
C MET A 88 0.80 -10.89 3.11
N ARG A 89 0.20 -11.99 2.64
CA ARG A 89 0.59 -12.60 1.36
C ARG A 89 -0.08 -11.85 0.21
N MET A 90 0.65 -11.68 -0.88
CA MET A 90 0.18 -11.12 -2.12
C MET A 90 0.42 -12.10 -3.27
N GLU A 91 -0.43 -12.04 -4.28
CA GLU A 91 -0.14 -12.73 -5.55
C GLU A 91 0.97 -11.99 -6.29
N ARG A 92 1.96 -12.76 -6.76
CA ARG A 92 3.07 -12.25 -7.57
C ARG A 92 3.20 -13.09 -8.83
N SER A 93 3.68 -12.47 -9.92
CA SER A 93 4.04 -13.27 -11.09
C SER A 93 5.09 -14.31 -10.70
N ALA A 94 4.88 -15.55 -11.14
CA ALA A 94 5.89 -16.59 -11.06
C ALA A 94 7.00 -16.40 -12.12
N ASP A 95 6.79 -15.49 -13.08
CA ASP A 95 7.73 -15.21 -14.14
C ASP A 95 9.00 -14.57 -13.57
N LYS A 96 10.15 -15.14 -13.96
CA LYS A 96 11.43 -14.52 -13.64
C LYS A 96 11.56 -13.19 -14.39
N LEU A 97 12.07 -12.19 -13.70
CA LEU A 97 12.48 -10.94 -14.33
C LEU A 97 13.56 -11.28 -15.37
N GLN A 98 13.26 -11.07 -16.66
CA GLN A 98 14.28 -11.11 -17.71
C GLN A 98 14.95 -9.73 -17.71
N LEU A 99 16.25 -9.72 -17.46
CA LEU A 99 17.09 -8.51 -17.40
C LEU A 99 17.70 -8.21 -18.77
#